data_AF-A0A1G8G3B1-F1
#
_entry.id   AF-A0A1G8G3B1-F1
#
_cell.length_a   1.000
_cell.length_b   1.000
_cell.length_c   1.000
_cell.angle_alpha   90.00
_cell.angle_beta   90.00
_cell.angle_gamma   90.00
#
_symmetry.space_group_name_H-M   'P 1'
#
loop_
_entity.id
_entity.type
_entity.pdbx_description
1 polymer ?
#
loop_
_entity_poly.entity_id
_entity_poly.type
_entity_poly.pdbx_seq_one_letter_code
_entity_poly.pdbx_strand_id
1 'polypeptide(L)'
;MAERLDGTQVPEAQAFDAWALAAHTRLTAIARQYNRTITYAELADEIQRETGLFTRKRLPSWIGRVLEDVAGIAVAHGQPSLSALCVRKNGTIGDGYLRAPRIRTATLEDVEQQAALDRWECYKMFADRLPIDGGRPTLTPEHELRTRTDERWIGDLLDRGVLHVDDNVPFPTHVEVARLFGRDYAGHQRAIITIDANVDLWFPKIYPNGDWDNVLTSDGNEIEMRPRENGRFSDVMQQRNRDIVIAFGHVKPRSGRRYYKFLGVFQRADDVSNDAVWVHRRLSDSITFDGQGAYAFEVASLAVDDDQLAERSEFDPVLVAEIQARVDGGDFSVPDRFATTKVRGSTQAVFARMVKSNFGWRCAVTGIGTKEFLVASHIIPWSKDDQVRADPSNGICLSTFVDRAFDTGYLTITPDLRTKVRWERVGEDDPLREELQRIDDLQVAAGLAVQPDPSKLRRRAELGY
;
A
#
# COMPACT_ATOMS: atom_id res chain seq x y z
N MET A 1 18.31 -4.37 38.39
CA MET A 1 17.01 -4.93 38.78
C MET A 1 15.95 -4.23 37.95
N ALA A 2 14.85 -4.91 37.65
CA ALA A 2 13.71 -4.27 36.99
C ALA A 2 12.87 -3.54 38.06
N GLU A 3 12.31 -2.40 37.70
CA GLU A 3 11.51 -1.57 38.59
C GLU A 3 10.28 -1.00 37.88
N ARG A 4 9.21 -0.77 38.63
CA ARG A 4 8.03 -0.01 38.17
C ARG A 4 8.31 1.49 38.23
N LEU A 5 7.42 2.30 37.64
CA LEU A 5 7.51 3.78 37.68
C LEU A 5 7.55 4.36 39.10
N ASP A 6 6.89 3.70 40.06
CA ASP A 6 6.89 4.08 41.48
C ASP A 6 8.16 3.64 42.24
N GLY A 7 9.13 3.04 41.56
CA GLY A 7 10.38 2.54 42.13
C GLY A 7 10.27 1.14 42.76
N THR A 8 9.10 0.50 42.72
CA THR A 8 8.93 -0.85 43.25
C THR A 8 9.76 -1.86 42.46
N GLN A 9 10.61 -2.61 43.15
CA GLN A 9 11.44 -3.63 42.53
C GLN A 9 10.62 -4.86 42.13
N VAL A 10 10.91 -5.39 40.95
CA VAL A 10 10.26 -6.60 40.41
C VAL A 10 11.32 -7.69 40.25
N PRO A 11 11.02 -8.95 40.67
CA PRO A 11 11.91 -10.08 40.43
C PRO A 11 12.31 -10.17 38.96
N GLU A 12 13.59 -10.43 38.71
CA GLU A 12 14.14 -10.39 37.36
C GLU A 12 13.42 -11.37 36.42
N ALA A 13 13.16 -12.61 36.87
CA ALA A 13 12.43 -13.60 36.08
C ALA A 13 11.06 -13.07 35.63
N GLN A 14 10.27 -12.51 36.54
CA GLN A 14 8.95 -11.96 36.24
C GLN A 14 9.01 -10.81 35.23
N ALA A 15 10.05 -9.96 35.31
CA ALA A 15 10.23 -8.88 34.36
C ALA A 15 10.58 -9.40 32.95
N PHE A 16 11.45 -10.41 32.87
CA PHE A 16 11.80 -11.05 31.59
C PHE A 16 10.60 -11.75 30.95
N ASP A 17 9.79 -12.47 31.72
CA ASP A 17 8.57 -13.12 31.22
C ASP A 17 7.59 -12.09 30.64
N ALA A 18 7.38 -10.98 31.35
CA ALA A 18 6.51 -9.89 30.89
C ALA A 18 7.06 -9.20 29.64
N TRP A 19 8.36 -8.90 29.60
CA TRP A 19 8.99 -8.31 28.42
C TRP A 19 9.00 -9.26 27.23
N ALA A 20 9.18 -10.57 27.44
CA ALA A 20 9.15 -11.57 26.37
C ALA A 20 7.76 -11.69 25.75
N LEU A 21 6.70 -11.70 26.56
CA LEU A 21 5.33 -11.72 26.06
C LEU A 21 4.99 -10.45 25.27
N ALA A 22 5.34 -9.27 25.79
CA ALA A 22 5.15 -8.01 25.09
C ALA A 22 5.98 -7.95 23.79
N ALA A 23 7.24 -8.41 23.83
CA ALA A 23 8.11 -8.46 22.66
C ALA A 23 7.57 -9.42 21.59
N HIS A 24 7.02 -10.57 21.98
CA HIS A 24 6.39 -11.52 21.07
C HIS A 24 5.21 -10.89 20.34
N THR A 25 4.29 -10.27 21.08
CA THR A 25 3.15 -9.51 20.51
C THR A 25 3.64 -8.43 19.56
N ARG A 26 4.66 -7.68 19.96
CA ARG A 26 5.19 -6.58 19.15
C ARG A 26 5.88 -7.05 17.88
N LEU A 27 6.69 -8.10 17.95
CA LEU A 27 7.38 -8.65 16.77
C LEU A 27 6.39 -9.30 15.80
N THR A 28 5.32 -9.93 16.30
CA THR A 28 4.20 -10.41 15.47
C THR A 28 3.53 -9.24 14.75
N ALA A 29 3.28 -8.12 15.44
CA ALA A 29 2.73 -6.91 14.82
C ALA A 29 3.68 -6.29 13.77
N ILE A 30 5.00 -6.32 14.00
CA ILE A 30 6.00 -5.90 13.02
C ILE A 30 5.98 -6.80 11.77
N ALA A 31 5.81 -8.11 11.96
CA ALA A 31 5.73 -9.08 10.87
C ALA A 31 4.51 -8.88 9.94
N ARG A 32 3.50 -8.11 10.37
CA ARG A 32 2.33 -7.78 9.54
C ARG A 32 2.68 -6.92 8.32
N GLN A 33 3.83 -6.24 8.34
CA GLN A 33 4.31 -5.43 7.23
C GLN A 33 5.55 -6.08 6.62
N TYR A 34 5.44 -6.50 5.36
CA TYR A 34 6.52 -7.16 4.64
C TYR A 34 7.80 -6.31 4.62
N ASN A 35 8.96 -6.96 4.81
CA ASN A 35 10.27 -6.31 4.93
C ASN A 35 10.44 -5.28 6.08
N ARG A 36 9.48 -5.18 7.00
CA ARG A 36 9.62 -4.34 8.20
C ARG A 36 10.47 -5.03 9.26
N THR A 37 11.37 -4.27 9.87
CA THR A 37 12.18 -4.68 11.02
C THR A 37 12.10 -3.63 12.13
N ILE A 38 12.52 -4.01 13.34
CA ILE A 38 12.62 -3.10 14.49
C ILE A 38 14.03 -3.18 15.09
N THR A 39 14.57 -2.05 15.58
CA THR A 39 15.87 -2.07 16.24
C THR A 39 15.77 -2.53 17.70
N TYR A 40 16.88 -3.01 18.27
CA TYR A 40 16.98 -3.37 19.68
C TYR A 40 16.51 -2.23 20.61
N ALA A 41 16.84 -0.99 20.26
CA ALA A 41 16.49 0.17 21.07
C ALA A 41 14.98 0.46 21.00
N GLU A 42 14.39 0.39 19.81
CA GLU A 42 12.95 0.60 19.62
C GLU A 42 12.13 -0.48 20.32
N LEU A 43 12.50 -1.76 20.16
CA LEU A 43 11.80 -2.85 20.83
C LEU A 43 11.89 -2.69 22.36
N ALA A 44 13.08 -2.39 22.88
CA ALA A 44 13.27 -2.17 24.32
C ALA A 44 12.44 -1.01 24.87
N ASP A 45 12.40 0.12 24.15
CA ASP A 45 11.58 1.26 24.55
C ASP A 45 10.08 0.94 24.50
N GLU A 46 9.62 0.18 23.51
CA GLU A 46 8.23 -0.23 23.37
C GLU A 46 7.80 -1.20 24.48
N ILE A 47 8.54 -2.29 24.72
CA ILE A 47 8.15 -3.30 25.70
C ILE A 47 8.24 -2.79 27.14
N GLN A 48 9.20 -1.91 27.46
CA GLN A 48 9.26 -1.29 28.79
C GLN A 48 8.08 -0.35 29.02
N ARG A 49 7.69 0.43 28.00
CA ARG A 49 6.51 1.32 28.10
C ARG A 49 5.22 0.53 28.23
N GLU A 50 5.05 -0.53 27.43
CA GLU A 50 3.85 -1.37 27.43
C GLU A 50 3.67 -2.13 28.75
N THR A 51 4.76 -2.70 29.28
CA THR A 51 4.71 -3.46 30.55
C THR A 51 4.75 -2.58 31.79
N GLY A 52 5.16 -1.31 31.66
CA GLY A 52 5.44 -0.42 32.78
C GLY A 52 6.65 -0.87 33.64
N LEU A 53 7.47 -1.79 33.12
CA LEU A 53 8.66 -2.33 33.78
C LEU A 53 9.92 -1.80 33.12
N PHE A 54 10.79 -1.16 33.89
CA PHE A 54 11.99 -0.47 33.43
C PHE A 54 13.26 -1.08 34.00
N THR A 55 14.36 -0.98 33.25
CA THR A 55 15.69 -1.35 33.74
C THR A 55 16.73 -0.31 33.37
N ARG A 56 17.66 -0.08 34.31
CA ARG A 56 18.85 0.76 34.09
C ARG A 56 20.03 -0.03 33.53
N LYS A 57 19.87 -1.34 33.31
CA LYS A 57 20.90 -2.18 32.68
C LYS A 57 21.13 -1.71 31.24
N ARG A 58 22.39 -1.79 30.78
CA ARG A 58 22.74 -1.44 29.40
C ARG A 58 22.01 -2.37 28.43
N LEU A 59 21.43 -1.82 27.36
CA LEU A 59 20.61 -2.55 26.39
C LEU A 59 21.18 -3.91 25.95
N PRO A 60 22.47 -4.03 25.55
CA PRO A 60 23.02 -5.31 25.09
C PRO A 60 23.04 -6.42 26.17
N SER A 61 22.99 -6.06 27.45
CA SER A 61 23.07 -7.01 28.56
C SER A 61 21.76 -7.72 28.89
N TRP A 62 20.64 -7.32 28.28
CA TRP A 62 19.33 -7.89 28.61
C TRP A 62 18.44 -8.16 27.39
N ILE A 63 18.47 -7.32 26.34
CA ILE A 63 17.59 -7.51 25.18
C ILE A 63 17.81 -8.85 24.46
N GLY A 64 19.05 -9.35 24.48
CA GLY A 64 19.37 -10.66 23.90
C GLY A 64 18.61 -11.80 24.57
N ARG A 65 18.50 -11.78 25.91
CA ARG A 65 17.73 -12.78 26.67
C ARG A 65 16.24 -12.67 26.38
N VAL A 66 15.68 -11.45 26.28
CA VAL A 66 14.28 -11.27 25.87
C VAL A 66 14.03 -11.90 24.50
N LEU A 67 14.93 -11.73 23.54
CA LEU A 67 14.81 -12.34 22.21
C LEU A 67 14.97 -13.87 22.22
N GLU A 68 15.74 -14.44 23.15
CA GLU A 68 15.80 -15.89 23.36
C GLU A 68 14.48 -16.42 23.93
N ASP A 69 13.91 -15.72 24.91
CA ASP A 69 12.63 -16.08 25.54
C ASP A 69 11.47 -15.97 24.51
N VAL A 70 11.43 -14.91 23.69
CA VAL A 70 10.49 -14.76 22.56
C VAL A 70 10.57 -15.94 21.59
N ALA A 71 11.79 -16.38 21.26
CA ALA A 71 11.97 -17.50 20.36
C ALA A 71 11.48 -18.82 20.99
N GLY A 72 11.64 -18.99 22.30
CA GLY A 72 11.02 -20.10 23.04
C GLY A 72 9.50 -20.10 22.92
N ILE A 73 8.86 -18.94 23.09
CA ILE A 73 7.41 -18.76 22.88
C ILE A 73 7.04 -19.11 21.43
N ALA A 74 7.75 -18.57 20.44
CA ALA A 74 7.48 -18.83 19.03
C ALA A 74 7.55 -20.33 18.69
N VAL A 75 8.60 -21.03 19.16
CA VAL A 75 8.75 -22.48 18.96
C VAL A 75 7.59 -23.26 19.58
N ALA A 76 7.20 -22.93 20.81
CA ALA A 76 6.08 -23.59 21.49
C ALA A 76 4.73 -23.42 20.75
N HIS A 77 4.59 -22.34 19.98
CA HIS A 77 3.39 -22.03 19.19
C HIS A 77 3.50 -22.46 17.71
N GLY A 78 4.57 -23.15 17.30
CA GLY A 78 4.76 -23.55 15.90
C GLY A 78 5.06 -22.38 14.95
N GLN A 79 5.54 -21.25 15.48
CA GLN A 79 5.78 -20.01 14.74
C GLN A 79 7.25 -19.87 14.27
N PRO A 80 7.50 -19.13 13.18
CA PRO A 80 8.85 -18.84 12.71
C PRO A 80 9.63 -17.96 13.70
N SER A 81 10.94 -17.82 13.46
CA SER A 81 11.85 -17.10 14.36
C SER A 81 11.60 -15.58 14.35
N LEU A 82 10.62 -15.12 15.13
CA LEU A 82 10.27 -13.70 15.31
C LEU A 82 11.47 -12.83 15.71
N SER A 83 12.44 -13.39 16.43
CA SER A 83 13.68 -12.70 16.82
C SER A 83 14.52 -12.25 15.62
N ALA A 84 14.28 -12.79 14.42
CA ALA A 84 14.92 -12.36 13.17
C ALA A 84 14.51 -10.94 12.73
N LEU A 85 13.35 -10.46 13.19
CA LEU A 85 12.79 -9.14 12.89
C LEU A 85 13.42 -8.04 13.75
N CYS A 86 14.11 -8.42 14.84
CA CYS A 86 14.79 -7.49 15.73
C CYS A 86 16.27 -7.41 15.38
N VAL A 87 16.72 -6.23 14.94
CA VAL A 87 18.09 -6.02 14.43
C VAL A 87 18.87 -5.01 15.26
N ARG A 88 20.21 -5.08 15.16
CA ARG A 88 21.08 -4.03 15.69
C ARG A 88 20.89 -2.75 14.89
N LYS A 89 21.41 -1.64 15.41
CA LYS A 89 21.32 -0.30 14.80
C LYS A 89 21.91 -0.22 13.37
N ASN A 90 22.82 -1.12 13.02
CA ASN A 90 23.48 -1.26 11.73
C ASN A 90 22.80 -2.29 10.80
N GLY A 91 21.59 -2.76 11.15
CA GLY A 91 20.80 -3.70 10.34
C GLY A 91 21.17 -5.18 10.47
N THR A 92 22.29 -5.52 11.12
CA THR A 92 22.69 -6.92 11.35
C THR A 92 21.90 -7.57 12.48
N ILE A 93 21.81 -8.89 12.48
CA ILE A 93 21.33 -9.62 13.66
C ILE A 93 22.27 -9.48 14.86
N GLY A 94 21.79 -9.82 16.05
CA GLY A 94 22.63 -9.86 17.25
C GLY A 94 22.51 -11.15 18.03
N ASP A 95 23.22 -11.21 19.17
CA ASP A 95 23.49 -12.49 19.83
C ASP A 95 22.22 -13.18 20.36
N GLY A 96 21.16 -12.42 20.66
CA GLY A 96 19.86 -12.98 21.03
C GLY A 96 19.24 -13.84 19.93
N TYR A 97 19.38 -13.43 18.67
CA TYR A 97 18.97 -14.24 17.52
C TYR A 97 19.90 -15.45 17.30
N LEU A 98 21.21 -15.30 17.53
CA LEU A 98 22.18 -16.39 17.39
C LEU A 98 21.93 -17.54 18.37
N ARG A 99 21.53 -17.22 19.61
CA ARG A 99 21.25 -18.21 20.66
C ARG A 99 19.80 -18.67 20.71
N ALA A 100 18.90 -17.96 20.03
CA ALA A 100 17.47 -18.26 20.02
C ALA A 100 17.19 -19.67 19.46
N PRO A 101 16.33 -20.47 20.12
CA PRO A 101 15.85 -21.73 19.56
C PRO A 101 15.05 -21.49 18.27
N ARG A 102 15.03 -22.49 17.38
CA ARG A 102 14.36 -22.42 16.07
C ARG A 102 13.61 -23.72 15.78
N ILE A 103 12.53 -23.61 15.01
CA ILE A 103 11.77 -24.78 14.54
C ILE A 103 12.53 -25.54 13.45
N ARG A 104 13.23 -24.83 12.54
CA ARG A 104 14.02 -25.44 11.46
C ARG A 104 15.50 -25.59 11.84
N THR A 105 16.10 -26.71 11.43
CA THR A 105 17.50 -27.08 11.73
C THR A 105 18.48 -26.79 10.59
N ALA A 106 18.01 -26.52 9.37
CA ALA A 106 18.89 -26.13 8.27
C ALA A 106 19.43 -24.71 8.53
N THR A 107 20.73 -24.61 8.76
CA THR A 107 21.45 -23.36 9.00
C THR A 107 22.31 -23.03 7.78
N LEU A 108 22.14 -21.83 7.22
CA LEU A 108 23.10 -21.28 6.27
C LEU A 108 24.41 -20.87 6.97
N GLU A 109 25.52 -20.90 6.24
CA GLU A 109 26.82 -20.42 6.72
C GLU A 109 26.79 -18.90 7.00
N ASP A 110 26.14 -18.13 6.13
CA ASP A 110 25.93 -16.70 6.33
C ASP A 110 24.70 -16.47 7.21
N VAL A 111 24.95 -16.00 8.44
CA VAL A 111 23.92 -15.73 9.43
C VAL A 111 22.92 -14.65 9.00
N GLU A 112 23.32 -13.67 8.20
CA GLU A 112 22.43 -12.59 7.75
C GLU A 112 21.50 -13.09 6.65
N GLN A 113 21.98 -14.01 5.81
CA GLN A 113 21.14 -14.72 4.85
C GLN A 113 20.16 -15.67 5.57
N GLN A 114 20.62 -16.36 6.61
CA GLN A 114 19.72 -17.15 7.47
C GLN A 114 18.63 -16.25 8.08
N ALA A 115 19.01 -15.08 8.59
CA ALA A 115 18.06 -14.12 9.15
C ALA A 115 17.08 -13.56 8.11
N ALA A 116 17.53 -13.35 6.88
CA ALA A 116 16.66 -12.97 5.77
C ALA A 116 15.60 -14.04 5.47
N LEU A 117 15.99 -15.33 5.48
CA LEU A 117 15.07 -16.45 5.33
C LEU A 117 14.05 -16.48 6.48
N ASP A 118 14.51 -16.39 7.73
CA ASP A 118 13.63 -16.46 8.89
C ASP A 118 12.66 -15.27 8.97
N ARG A 119 13.09 -14.06 8.58
CA ARG A 119 12.20 -12.91 8.41
C ARG A 119 11.15 -13.17 7.35
N TRP A 120 11.53 -13.72 6.20
CA TRP A 120 10.58 -14.07 5.14
C TRP A 120 9.55 -15.11 5.58
N GLU A 121 9.95 -16.11 6.36
CA GLU A 121 8.99 -17.05 6.97
C GLU A 121 8.02 -16.35 7.95
N CYS A 122 8.48 -15.36 8.72
CA CYS A 122 7.61 -14.52 9.55
C CYS A 122 6.59 -13.77 8.68
N TYR A 123 7.03 -13.14 7.60
CA TYR A 123 6.12 -12.41 6.70
C TYR A 123 5.11 -13.36 6.03
N LYS A 124 5.53 -14.56 5.60
CA LYS A 124 4.60 -15.54 5.02
C LYS A 124 3.49 -15.95 5.98
N MET A 125 3.77 -15.97 7.28
CA MET A 125 2.79 -16.34 8.30
C MET A 125 1.92 -15.17 8.74
N PHE A 126 2.47 -13.96 8.84
CA PHE A 126 1.81 -12.85 9.54
C PHE A 126 1.52 -11.60 8.69
N ALA A 127 2.12 -11.46 7.50
CA ALA A 127 1.96 -10.24 6.70
C ALA A 127 0.50 -10.05 6.26
N ASP A 128 -0.01 -8.82 6.39
CA ASP A 128 -1.35 -8.45 5.91
C ASP A 128 -1.43 -8.56 4.38
N ARG A 129 -0.31 -8.26 3.71
CA ARG A 129 -0.12 -8.41 2.27
C ARG A 129 1.32 -8.85 1.99
N LEU A 130 1.47 -9.83 1.11
CA LEU A 130 2.76 -10.18 0.50
C LEU A 130 2.85 -9.58 -0.91
N PRO A 131 4.07 -9.40 -1.45
CA PRO A 131 4.26 -9.18 -2.88
C PRO A 131 3.55 -10.27 -3.71
N ILE A 132 3.13 -9.93 -4.93
CA ILE A 132 2.35 -10.84 -5.80
C ILE A 132 3.11 -12.13 -6.15
N ASP A 133 4.45 -12.08 -6.17
CA ASP A 133 5.33 -13.23 -6.38
C ASP A 133 5.59 -14.05 -5.10
N GLY A 134 4.93 -13.70 -3.98
CA GLY A 134 5.11 -14.30 -2.66
C GLY A 134 6.29 -13.73 -1.87
N GLY A 135 7.02 -12.76 -2.43
CA GLY A 135 8.20 -12.17 -1.83
C GLY A 135 9.38 -13.14 -1.74
N ARG A 136 10.46 -12.67 -1.11
CA ARG A 136 11.72 -13.41 -0.99
C ARG A 136 12.53 -12.98 0.23
N PRO A 137 13.50 -13.81 0.67
CA PRO A 137 14.48 -13.42 1.67
C PRO A 137 15.21 -12.14 1.28
N THR A 138 15.14 -11.13 2.14
CA THR A 138 15.77 -9.81 1.89
C THR A 138 16.66 -9.41 3.08
N LEU A 139 17.87 -8.92 2.77
CA LEU A 139 18.76 -8.33 3.76
C LEU A 139 18.19 -6.99 4.24
N THR A 140 18.60 -6.52 5.42
CA THR A 140 18.20 -5.17 5.83
C THR A 140 18.89 -4.11 4.97
N PRO A 141 18.23 -2.97 4.69
CA PRO A 141 18.83 -1.91 3.87
C PRO A 141 20.21 -1.47 4.35
N GLU A 142 20.40 -1.33 5.67
CA GLU A 142 21.67 -0.91 6.26
C GLU A 142 22.77 -1.97 6.08
N HIS A 143 22.43 -3.25 6.19
CA HIS A 143 23.39 -4.32 5.99
C HIS A 143 23.77 -4.47 4.52
N GLU A 144 22.77 -4.41 3.62
CA GLU A 144 22.96 -4.50 2.18
C GLU A 144 23.87 -3.38 1.67
N LEU A 145 23.60 -2.12 2.02
CA LEU A 145 24.46 -0.99 1.64
C LEU A 145 25.90 -1.09 2.15
N ARG A 146 26.12 -1.80 3.26
CA ARG A 146 27.45 -1.97 3.86
C ARG A 146 28.25 -3.07 3.18
N THR A 147 27.58 -4.12 2.72
CA THR A 147 28.20 -5.33 2.16
C THR A 147 28.21 -5.35 0.64
N ARG A 148 27.41 -4.50 0.00
CA ARG A 148 27.40 -4.29 -1.45
C ARG A 148 28.74 -3.73 -1.93
N THR A 149 29.56 -4.59 -2.51
CA THR A 149 30.92 -4.27 -3.01
C THR A 149 31.03 -4.26 -4.53
N ASP A 150 30.07 -4.83 -5.25
CA ASP A 150 30.07 -4.97 -6.72
C ASP A 150 28.98 -4.08 -7.34
N GLU A 151 29.25 -3.54 -8.52
CA GLU A 151 28.29 -2.77 -9.34
C GLU A 151 27.22 -3.66 -9.99
N ARG A 152 27.44 -4.99 -10.03
CA ARG A 152 26.49 -5.97 -10.61
C ARG A 152 25.08 -5.92 -10.04
N TRP A 153 24.89 -5.45 -8.81
CA TRP A 153 23.56 -5.41 -8.18
C TRP A 153 22.54 -4.56 -8.97
N ILE A 154 23.00 -3.52 -9.68
CA ILE A 154 22.13 -2.77 -10.59
C ILE A 154 21.77 -3.63 -11.80
N GLY A 155 22.73 -4.38 -12.34
CA GLY A 155 22.48 -5.38 -13.38
C GLY A 155 21.41 -6.39 -12.95
N ASP A 156 21.53 -6.97 -11.76
CA ASP A 156 20.53 -7.91 -11.23
C ASP A 156 19.14 -7.26 -11.10
N LEU A 157 19.09 -5.96 -10.76
CA LEU A 157 17.84 -5.21 -10.68
C LEU A 157 17.27 -4.88 -12.07
N LEU A 158 18.12 -4.59 -13.05
CA LEU A 158 17.75 -4.38 -14.44
C LEU A 158 17.24 -5.67 -15.09
N ASP A 159 17.88 -6.81 -14.82
CA ASP A 159 17.46 -8.13 -15.29
C ASP A 159 16.09 -8.52 -14.73
N ARG A 160 15.81 -8.13 -13.48
CA ARG A 160 14.46 -8.26 -12.90
C ARG A 160 13.45 -7.36 -13.61
N GLY A 161 13.87 -6.18 -14.06
CA GLY A 161 13.05 -5.21 -14.78
C GLY A 161 11.84 -4.66 -14.02
N VAL A 162 11.76 -4.88 -12.70
CA VAL A 162 10.64 -4.48 -11.84
C VAL A 162 11.14 -4.08 -10.45
N LEU A 163 10.52 -3.05 -9.90
CA LEU A 163 10.72 -2.59 -8.52
C LEU A 163 9.38 -2.30 -7.86
N HIS A 164 9.16 -2.90 -6.69
CA HIS A 164 7.98 -2.68 -5.88
C HIS A 164 8.34 -1.95 -4.58
N VAL A 165 7.44 -1.16 -3.98
CA VAL A 165 7.68 -0.42 -2.72
C VAL A 165 8.13 -1.34 -1.57
N ASP A 166 7.61 -2.56 -1.58
CA ASP A 166 7.88 -3.61 -0.60
C ASP A 166 9.27 -4.27 -0.79
N ASP A 167 9.94 -4.09 -1.94
CA ASP A 167 11.28 -4.65 -2.16
C ASP A 167 12.33 -4.01 -1.25
N ASN A 168 12.07 -2.79 -0.77
CA ASN A 168 12.92 -2.02 0.13
C ASN A 168 14.39 -1.86 -0.34
N VAL A 169 14.60 -1.86 -1.66
CA VAL A 169 15.94 -1.74 -2.27
C VAL A 169 16.56 -0.39 -1.91
N PRO A 170 17.72 -0.37 -1.23
CA PRO A 170 18.38 0.89 -0.90
C PRO A 170 19.26 1.37 -2.05
N PHE A 171 18.98 2.56 -2.56
CA PHE A 171 19.80 3.25 -3.55
C PHE A 171 20.74 4.24 -2.86
N PRO A 172 22.07 4.13 -3.00
CA PRO A 172 22.98 5.02 -2.29
C PRO A 172 22.94 6.46 -2.81
N THR A 173 22.68 6.67 -4.11
CA THR A 173 22.58 8.00 -4.71
C THR A 173 21.48 8.09 -5.77
N HIS A 174 21.24 9.31 -6.27
CA HIS A 174 20.35 9.55 -7.41
C HIS A 174 20.84 8.88 -8.71
N VAL A 175 22.17 8.68 -8.85
CA VAL A 175 22.78 8.14 -10.07
C VAL A 175 22.33 6.70 -10.30
N GLU A 176 22.29 5.87 -9.25
CA GLU A 176 21.85 4.49 -9.38
C GLU A 176 20.36 4.38 -9.71
N VAL A 177 19.54 5.30 -9.19
CA VAL A 177 18.12 5.37 -9.58
C VAL A 177 18.00 5.76 -11.05
N ALA A 178 18.75 6.77 -11.50
CA ALA A 178 18.72 7.26 -12.87
C ALA A 178 19.10 6.18 -13.90
N ARG A 179 20.02 5.27 -13.55
CA ARG A 179 20.42 4.14 -14.39
C ARG A 179 19.26 3.18 -14.71
N LEU A 180 18.27 3.04 -13.83
CA LEU A 180 17.08 2.23 -14.12
C LEU A 180 16.30 2.76 -15.33
N PHE A 181 16.42 4.07 -15.59
CA PHE A 181 15.70 4.77 -16.66
C PHE A 181 16.63 5.14 -17.82
N GLY A 182 17.74 4.42 -18.01
CA GLY A 182 18.67 4.65 -19.12
C GLY A 182 19.41 5.99 -19.06
N ARG A 183 19.50 6.61 -17.88
CA ARG A 183 20.22 7.87 -17.69
C ARG A 183 21.53 7.62 -16.96
N ASP A 184 22.64 8.01 -17.58
CA ASP A 184 23.96 7.95 -16.97
C ASP A 184 24.45 9.35 -16.58
N TYR A 185 24.74 9.53 -15.29
CA TYR A 185 25.17 10.80 -14.72
C TYR A 185 26.47 10.60 -13.93
N ALA A 186 27.44 11.50 -14.09
CA ALA A 186 28.63 11.52 -13.23
C ALA A 186 28.30 11.89 -11.77
N GLY A 187 27.17 12.57 -11.54
CA GLY A 187 26.65 12.94 -10.24
C GLY A 187 25.37 13.76 -10.35
N HIS A 188 24.47 13.62 -9.37
CA HIS A 188 23.22 14.38 -9.32
C HIS A 188 22.79 14.67 -7.88
N GLN A 189 22.32 15.90 -7.61
CA GLN A 189 21.93 16.33 -6.26
C GLN A 189 20.62 17.15 -6.21
N ARG A 190 20.03 17.51 -7.36
CA ARG A 190 18.74 18.22 -7.36
C ARG A 190 17.61 17.29 -6.93
N ALA A 191 16.51 17.87 -6.49
CA ALA A 191 15.34 17.10 -6.01
C ALA A 191 14.61 16.33 -7.11
N ILE A 192 14.83 16.68 -8.38
CA ILE A 192 14.11 16.13 -9.53
C ILE A 192 15.09 15.77 -10.65
N ILE A 193 14.84 14.65 -11.32
CA ILE A 193 15.37 14.33 -12.66
C ILE A 193 14.18 14.14 -13.59
N THR A 194 14.08 14.94 -14.64
CA THR A 194 13.05 14.78 -15.67
C THR A 194 13.42 13.67 -16.64
N ILE A 195 12.59 12.64 -16.71
CA ILE A 195 12.83 11.47 -17.58
C ILE A 195 12.00 11.51 -18.85
N ASP A 196 10.82 12.14 -18.86
CA ASP A 196 10.08 12.49 -20.08
C ASP A 196 9.22 13.77 -19.93
N ALA A 197 8.26 13.99 -20.83
CA ALA A 197 7.40 15.18 -20.84
C ALA A 197 6.50 15.28 -19.60
N ASN A 198 6.05 14.16 -19.05
CA ASN A 198 5.00 14.08 -18.03
C ASN A 198 5.47 13.48 -16.70
N VAL A 199 6.66 12.85 -16.68
CA VAL A 199 7.16 12.10 -15.55
C VAL A 199 8.53 12.59 -15.08
N ASP A 200 8.58 12.82 -13.78
CA ASP A 200 9.78 13.19 -13.05
C ASP A 200 10.17 12.10 -12.05
N LEU A 201 11.47 11.82 -11.93
CA LEU A 201 12.01 11.14 -10.75
C LEU A 201 12.12 12.17 -9.64
N TRP A 202 11.45 11.93 -8.52
CA TRP A 202 11.44 12.83 -7.39
C TRP A 202 12.19 12.23 -6.21
N PHE A 203 13.05 13.02 -5.57
CA PHE A 203 13.88 12.60 -4.43
C PHE A 203 13.50 13.34 -3.14
N PRO A 204 12.26 13.14 -2.62
CA PRO A 204 11.78 13.88 -1.47
C PRO A 204 12.48 13.48 -0.17
N LYS A 205 12.68 14.47 0.70
CA LYS A 205 12.88 14.20 2.13
C LYS A 205 11.51 14.08 2.76
N ILE A 206 11.14 12.89 3.21
CA ILE A 206 9.83 12.59 3.86
C ILE A 206 9.92 12.86 5.36
N TYR A 207 10.53 13.98 5.71
CA TYR A 207 10.64 14.44 7.08
C TYR A 207 10.91 15.95 7.09
N PRO A 208 10.51 16.64 8.18
CA PRO A 208 10.76 18.07 8.35
C PRO A 208 12.21 18.47 8.08
N ASN A 209 12.40 19.50 7.28
CA ASN A 209 13.69 20.11 7.00
C ASN A 209 13.56 21.64 6.92
N GLY A 210 14.66 22.31 6.56
CA GLY A 210 14.71 23.78 6.58
C GLY A 210 13.73 24.46 5.61
N ASP A 211 13.32 23.77 4.54
CA ASP A 211 12.47 24.34 3.50
C ASP A 211 11.07 23.72 3.47
N TRP A 212 10.96 22.43 3.83
CA TRP A 212 9.74 21.63 3.64
C TRP A 212 9.41 20.77 4.86
N ASP A 213 8.10 20.67 5.15
CA ASP A 213 7.50 19.71 6.07
C ASP A 213 6.74 18.64 5.28
N ASN A 214 7.48 17.78 4.59
CA ASN A 214 6.87 16.69 3.83
C ASN A 214 6.57 15.49 4.74
N VAL A 215 5.41 14.88 4.53
CA VAL A 215 4.95 13.69 5.25
C VAL A 215 4.40 12.69 4.25
N LEU A 216 4.77 11.42 4.40
CA LEU A 216 4.10 10.29 3.76
C LEU A 216 3.10 9.76 4.77
N THR A 217 1.84 9.62 4.37
CA THR A 217 0.79 9.09 5.22
C THR A 217 1.12 7.67 5.68
N SER A 218 0.53 7.25 6.80
CA SER A 218 0.87 5.97 7.43
C SER A 218 0.53 4.73 6.59
N ASP A 219 -0.46 4.85 5.70
CA ASP A 219 -0.83 3.86 4.69
C ASP A 219 0.06 3.94 3.42
N GLY A 220 0.88 4.98 3.33
CA GLY A 220 1.77 5.25 2.20
C GLY A 220 1.08 5.87 0.98
N ASN A 221 -0.23 6.10 1.02
CA ASN A 221 -0.98 6.47 -0.17
C ASN A 221 -0.87 7.94 -0.54
N GLU A 222 -0.47 8.83 0.37
CA GLU A 222 -0.34 10.24 0.08
C GLU A 222 0.98 10.83 0.57
N ILE A 223 1.57 11.70 -0.25
CA ILE A 223 2.67 12.57 0.16
C ILE A 223 2.13 14.00 0.27
N GLU A 224 2.06 14.50 1.49
CA GLU A 224 1.78 15.90 1.78
C GLU A 224 3.09 16.70 1.77
N MET A 225 3.10 17.84 1.09
CA MET A 225 4.18 18.80 1.08
C MET A 225 3.70 20.13 1.61
N ARG A 226 4.36 20.65 2.64
CA ARG A 226 4.06 21.95 3.22
C ARG A 226 5.32 22.82 3.20
N PRO A 227 5.29 24.06 2.67
CA PRO A 227 6.42 24.95 2.78
C PRO A 227 6.59 25.39 4.23
N ARG A 228 7.83 25.50 4.70
CA ARG A 228 8.12 26.21 5.95
C ARG A 228 7.96 27.71 5.71
N GLU A 229 7.46 28.44 6.72
CA GLU A 229 7.19 29.89 6.66
C GLU A 229 8.41 30.75 6.22
N ASN A 230 9.63 30.24 6.42
CA ASN A 230 10.89 30.88 5.99
C ASN A 230 11.70 30.03 5.00
N GLY A 231 11.07 29.05 4.35
CA GLY A 231 11.71 28.16 3.38
C GLY A 231 12.05 28.90 2.09
N ARG A 232 13.19 28.56 1.46
CA ARG A 232 13.67 29.27 0.25
C ARG A 232 12.83 29.05 -1.01
N PHE A 233 11.85 28.14 -0.93
CA PHE A 233 11.13 27.62 -2.09
C PHE A 233 9.61 27.69 -1.91
N SER A 234 9.10 28.54 -1.02
CA SER A 234 7.65 28.74 -0.83
C SER A 234 6.94 29.09 -2.14
N ASP A 235 7.57 29.88 -3.00
CA ASP A 235 7.00 30.36 -4.27
C ASP A 235 6.85 29.23 -5.31
N VAL A 236 7.50 28.07 -5.11
CA VAL A 236 7.29 26.89 -5.96
C VAL A 236 5.85 26.41 -5.88
N MET A 237 5.16 26.66 -4.75
CA MET A 237 3.76 26.28 -4.56
C MET A 237 2.79 26.95 -5.55
N GLN A 238 3.21 28.05 -6.18
CA GLN A 238 2.44 28.79 -7.20
C GLN A 238 2.72 28.32 -8.64
N GLN A 239 3.66 27.39 -8.85
CA GLN A 239 3.99 26.85 -10.17
C GLN A 239 3.12 25.65 -10.51
N ARG A 240 2.75 25.52 -11.79
CA ARG A 240 2.06 24.33 -12.29
C ARG A 240 3.06 23.16 -12.26
N ASN A 241 2.82 22.19 -11.37
CA ASN A 241 3.64 20.99 -11.27
C ASN A 241 3.31 20.03 -12.42
N ARG A 242 4.24 19.13 -12.76
CA ARG A 242 4.00 18.07 -13.75
C ARG A 242 3.17 16.95 -13.12
N ASP A 243 2.41 16.25 -13.96
CA ASP A 243 1.29 15.42 -13.52
C ASP A 243 1.70 14.17 -12.73
N ILE A 244 2.87 13.58 -12.99
CA ILE A 244 3.29 12.30 -12.40
C ILE A 244 4.74 12.35 -11.88
N VAL A 245 4.96 11.80 -10.69
CA VAL A 245 6.29 11.64 -10.08
C VAL A 245 6.54 10.20 -9.67
N ILE A 246 7.73 9.68 -9.97
CA ILE A 246 8.23 8.41 -9.43
C ILE A 246 9.10 8.76 -8.22
N ALA A 247 8.59 8.50 -7.02
CA ALA A 247 9.17 9.00 -5.78
C ALA A 247 10.20 8.02 -5.19
N PHE A 248 11.42 8.50 -4.97
CA PHE A 248 12.50 7.84 -4.25
C PHE A 248 12.82 8.62 -2.97
N GLY A 249 12.22 8.22 -1.86
CA GLY A 249 12.31 8.90 -0.58
C GLY A 249 13.70 8.82 0.03
N HIS A 250 14.26 9.97 0.40
CA HIS A 250 15.51 10.05 1.13
C HIS A 250 15.32 9.51 2.56
N VAL A 251 16.06 8.46 2.90
CA VAL A 251 16.11 7.85 4.23
C VAL A 251 17.39 8.28 4.95
N LYS A 252 17.22 8.81 6.17
CA LYS A 252 18.31 9.21 7.05
C LYS A 252 18.29 8.33 8.30
N PRO A 253 18.92 7.13 8.27
CA PRO A 253 18.93 6.26 9.43
C PRO A 253 19.73 6.90 10.58
N ARG A 254 19.43 6.50 11.83
CA ARG A 254 20.16 6.96 13.02
C ARG A 254 21.64 6.54 13.03
N SER A 255 22.00 5.51 12.26
CA SER A 255 23.37 5.13 11.92
C SER A 255 23.40 4.45 10.56
N GLY A 256 24.49 4.62 9.84
CA GLY A 256 24.63 4.09 8.48
C GLY A 256 24.70 5.20 7.45
N ARG A 257 24.82 4.79 6.18
CA ARG A 257 24.82 5.71 5.05
C ARG A 257 23.38 6.15 4.77
N ARG A 258 23.24 7.38 4.28
CA ARG A 258 21.97 7.84 3.69
C ARG A 258 21.70 7.04 2.42
N TYR A 259 20.43 6.82 2.13
CA TYR A 259 20.00 6.14 0.92
C TYR A 259 18.63 6.63 0.50
N TYR A 260 18.19 6.19 -0.67
CA TYR A 260 16.89 6.45 -1.23
C TYR A 260 16.17 5.11 -1.40
N LYS A 261 14.86 5.11 -1.22
CA LYS A 261 14.04 3.93 -1.49
C LYS A 261 12.82 4.31 -2.30
N PHE A 262 12.36 3.41 -3.16
CA PHE A 262 11.15 3.63 -3.92
C PHE A 262 9.94 3.72 -2.98
N LEU A 263 9.12 4.76 -3.17
CA LEU A 263 7.91 5.02 -2.38
C LEU A 263 6.63 4.77 -3.17
N GLY A 264 6.72 4.64 -4.50
CA GLY A 264 5.59 4.54 -5.40
C GLY A 264 5.65 5.57 -6.52
N VAL A 265 4.70 5.45 -7.44
CA VAL A 265 4.37 6.45 -8.44
C VAL A 265 3.22 7.29 -7.89
N PHE A 266 3.30 8.61 -7.98
CA PHE A 266 2.31 9.52 -7.43
C PHE A 266 1.88 10.56 -8.46
N GLN A 267 0.67 11.09 -8.30
CA GLN A 267 0.15 12.22 -9.03
C GLN A 267 -0.36 13.29 -8.07
N ARG A 268 -0.19 14.56 -8.42
CA ARG A 268 -0.75 15.66 -7.64
C ARG A 268 -2.27 15.56 -7.60
N ALA A 269 -2.82 15.66 -6.39
CA ALA A 269 -4.25 15.68 -6.13
C ALA A 269 -4.75 17.14 -6.10
N ASP A 270 -5.13 17.66 -7.27
CA ASP A 270 -5.51 19.07 -7.44
C ASP A 270 -6.79 19.46 -6.69
N ASP A 271 -7.66 18.49 -6.36
CA ASP A 271 -8.88 18.67 -5.57
C ASP A 271 -8.61 19.07 -4.11
N VAL A 272 -7.44 18.68 -3.57
CA VAL A 272 -7.04 18.95 -2.17
C VAL A 272 -5.77 19.80 -2.06
N SER A 273 -5.06 20.01 -3.16
CA SER A 273 -3.85 20.82 -3.19
C SER A 273 -4.15 22.32 -3.31
N ASN A 274 -3.35 23.15 -2.65
CA ASN A 274 -3.40 24.61 -2.71
C ASN A 274 -2.01 25.22 -2.43
N ASP A 275 -1.91 26.54 -2.37
CA ASP A 275 -0.64 27.25 -2.19
C ASP A 275 0.04 27.00 -0.82
N ALA A 276 -0.68 26.43 0.15
CA ALA A 276 -0.15 26.06 1.47
C ALA A 276 0.18 24.57 1.60
N VAL A 277 -0.39 23.71 0.76
CA VAL A 277 -0.14 22.27 0.80
C VAL A 277 -0.31 21.64 -0.59
N TRP A 278 0.69 20.90 -1.03
CA TRP A 278 0.52 20.00 -2.18
C TRP A 278 0.37 18.57 -1.68
N VAL A 279 -0.69 17.91 -2.12
CA VAL A 279 -0.95 16.49 -1.83
C VAL A 279 -0.70 15.71 -3.11
N HIS A 280 0.08 14.63 -3.01
CA HIS A 280 0.28 13.69 -4.11
C HIS A 280 -0.28 12.34 -3.71
N ARG A 281 -1.21 11.79 -4.50
CA ARG A 281 -1.80 10.47 -4.30
C ARG A 281 -1.03 9.41 -5.04
N ARG A 282 -0.78 8.28 -4.39
CA ARG A 282 -0.08 7.14 -4.97
C ARG A 282 -0.94 6.55 -6.07
N LEU A 283 -0.41 6.58 -7.29
CA LEU A 283 -0.93 5.88 -8.43
C LEU A 283 -0.47 4.43 -8.44
N SER A 284 0.78 4.12 -8.10
CA SER A 284 1.29 2.74 -8.17
C SER A 284 2.25 2.40 -7.04
N ASP A 285 2.24 1.14 -6.63
CA ASP A 285 3.23 0.54 -5.73
C ASP A 285 4.37 -0.17 -6.47
N SER A 286 4.35 -0.18 -7.81
CA SER A 286 5.37 -0.81 -8.64
C SER A 286 5.74 0.01 -9.88
N ILE A 287 6.93 -0.23 -10.39
CA ILE A 287 7.40 0.24 -11.69
C ILE A 287 8.13 -0.91 -12.40
N THR A 288 7.98 -0.99 -13.71
CA THR A 288 8.83 -1.81 -14.59
C THR A 288 9.76 -0.92 -15.39
N PHE A 289 10.96 -1.40 -15.73
CA PHE A 289 11.97 -0.64 -16.47
C PHE A 289 12.93 -1.58 -17.21
N ASP A 290 13.54 -1.08 -18.29
CA ASP A 290 14.48 -1.86 -19.13
C ASP A 290 15.95 -1.42 -19.01
N GLY A 291 16.25 -0.35 -18.26
CA GLY A 291 17.58 0.22 -18.16
C GLY A 291 18.07 0.98 -19.40
N GLN A 292 17.26 1.06 -20.46
CA GLN A 292 17.55 1.77 -21.71
C GLN A 292 16.63 2.99 -21.90
N GLY A 293 15.66 3.16 -21.01
CA GLY A 293 14.79 4.34 -20.95
C GLY A 293 13.31 4.01 -21.07
N ALA A 294 12.94 2.77 -21.40
CA ALA A 294 11.55 2.34 -21.31
C ALA A 294 11.21 1.99 -19.85
N TYR A 295 10.04 2.44 -19.42
CA TYR A 295 9.49 2.13 -18.12
C TYR A 295 7.95 2.17 -18.20
N ALA A 296 7.30 1.48 -17.26
CA ALA A 296 5.85 1.48 -17.12
C ALA A 296 5.48 1.29 -15.65
N PHE A 297 4.22 1.59 -15.33
CA PHE A 297 3.64 1.31 -14.03
C PHE A 297 2.13 1.11 -14.21
N GLU A 298 1.57 0.18 -13.45
CA GLU A 298 0.13 -0.01 -13.38
C GLU A 298 -0.43 0.85 -12.27
N VAL A 299 -1.52 1.56 -12.50
CA VAL A 299 -2.14 2.37 -11.47
C VAL A 299 -2.85 1.44 -10.46
N ALA A 300 -2.21 1.20 -9.30
CA ALA A 300 -2.73 0.51 -8.14
C ALA A 300 -4.02 1.20 -7.63
N SER A 301 -5.13 0.52 -7.89
CA SER A 301 -6.49 0.95 -7.57
C SER A 301 -6.90 0.58 -6.14
N LEU A 302 -6.84 1.53 -5.21
CA LEU A 302 -7.86 1.60 -4.15
C LEU A 302 -8.89 2.70 -4.43
N ALA A 303 -8.58 3.65 -5.34
CA ALA A 303 -9.48 4.72 -5.77
C ALA A 303 -9.89 4.62 -7.26
N VAL A 304 -9.34 3.66 -8.02
CA VAL A 304 -9.61 3.54 -9.46
C VAL A 304 -10.84 2.67 -9.77
N ASP A 305 -11.48 2.07 -8.75
CA ASP A 305 -12.76 1.36 -8.92
C ASP A 305 -13.94 2.09 -8.28
N ASP A 306 -13.71 3.15 -7.47
CA ASP A 306 -14.80 3.92 -6.85
C ASP A 306 -15.59 4.67 -7.93
N ASP A 307 -16.77 4.14 -8.25
CA ASP A 307 -17.67 4.67 -9.27
C ASP A 307 -18.27 6.01 -8.88
N GLN A 308 -18.46 6.23 -7.57
CA GLN A 308 -18.96 7.50 -7.04
C GLN A 308 -17.96 8.63 -7.29
N LEU A 309 -16.65 8.36 -7.13
CA LEU A 309 -15.59 9.31 -7.46
C LEU A 309 -15.46 9.53 -8.97
N ALA A 310 -15.54 8.46 -9.77
CA ALA A 310 -15.46 8.57 -11.23
C ALA A 310 -16.59 9.41 -11.82
N GLU A 311 -17.82 9.27 -11.30
CA GLU A 311 -18.97 10.07 -11.76
C GLU A 311 -18.86 11.56 -11.42
N ARG A 312 -18.10 11.91 -10.38
CA ARG A 312 -17.88 13.30 -9.96
C ARG A 312 -16.64 13.93 -10.60
N SER A 313 -15.84 13.13 -11.29
CA SER A 313 -14.61 13.59 -11.95
C SER A 313 -14.93 14.47 -13.14
N GLU A 314 -14.01 15.39 -13.46
CA GLU A 314 -14.12 16.18 -14.70
C GLU A 314 -14.13 15.26 -15.92
N PHE A 315 -15.01 15.57 -16.88
CA PHE A 315 -15.12 14.87 -18.15
C PHE A 315 -14.96 15.83 -19.32
N ASP A 316 -14.61 15.28 -20.48
CA ASP A 316 -14.53 16.02 -21.73
C ASP A 316 -15.81 15.79 -22.55
N PRO A 317 -16.62 16.83 -22.84
CA PRO A 317 -17.82 16.69 -23.65
C PRO A 317 -17.57 16.10 -25.04
N VAL A 318 -16.39 16.31 -25.63
CA VAL A 318 -16.03 15.75 -26.94
C VAL A 318 -15.80 14.25 -26.81
N LEU A 319 -15.01 13.82 -25.82
CA LEU A 319 -14.78 12.39 -25.57
C LEU A 319 -16.07 11.67 -25.20
N VAL A 320 -16.96 12.30 -24.43
CA VAL A 320 -18.28 11.74 -24.11
C VAL A 320 -19.08 11.42 -25.38
N ALA A 321 -19.07 12.32 -26.37
CA ALA A 321 -19.76 12.09 -27.64
C ALA A 321 -19.11 10.96 -28.46
N GLU A 322 -17.78 10.91 -28.51
CA GLU A 322 -17.04 9.84 -29.19
C GLU A 322 -17.26 8.47 -28.55
N ILE A 323 -17.21 8.41 -27.22
CA ILE A 323 -17.46 7.19 -26.45
C ILE A 323 -18.91 6.74 -26.66
N GLN A 324 -19.87 7.65 -26.60
CA GLN A 324 -21.28 7.30 -26.88
C GLN A 324 -21.44 6.67 -28.26
N ALA A 325 -20.82 7.24 -29.30
CA ALA A 325 -20.90 6.69 -30.65
C ALA A 325 -20.28 5.28 -30.76
N ARG A 326 -19.18 5.01 -30.04
CA ARG A 326 -18.55 3.67 -29.99
C ARG A 326 -19.44 2.66 -29.28
N VAL A 327 -19.98 3.04 -28.14
CA VAL A 327 -20.92 2.24 -27.33
C VAL A 327 -22.18 1.91 -28.12
N ASP A 328 -22.74 2.88 -28.84
CA ASP A 328 -23.90 2.67 -29.73
C ASP A 328 -23.57 1.70 -30.87
N GLY A 329 -22.31 1.65 -31.29
CA GLY A 329 -21.75 0.67 -32.24
C GLY A 329 -21.39 -0.69 -31.63
N GLY A 330 -21.60 -0.90 -30.32
CA GLY A 330 -21.31 -2.14 -29.60
C GLY A 330 -19.86 -2.31 -29.13
N ASP A 331 -19.04 -1.26 -29.21
CA ASP A 331 -17.68 -1.26 -28.67
C ASP A 331 -17.68 -0.64 -27.26
N PHE A 332 -17.57 -1.50 -26.25
CA PHE A 332 -17.54 -1.11 -24.84
C PHE A 332 -16.12 -1.02 -24.25
N SER A 333 -15.10 -1.24 -25.09
CA SER A 333 -13.71 -1.36 -24.62
C SER A 333 -13.08 0.01 -24.34
N VAL A 334 -12.23 0.09 -23.32
CA VAL A 334 -11.39 1.27 -23.07
C VAL A 334 -10.00 0.79 -22.67
N PRO A 335 -9.01 0.76 -23.58
CA PRO A 335 -7.69 0.20 -23.30
C PRO A 335 -6.93 0.94 -22.19
N ASP A 336 -6.19 0.20 -21.36
CA ASP A 336 -5.43 0.73 -20.21
C ASP A 336 -4.44 1.84 -20.58
N ARG A 337 -3.81 1.74 -21.76
CA ARG A 337 -2.84 2.72 -22.26
C ARG A 337 -3.40 4.13 -22.47
N PHE A 338 -4.72 4.31 -22.45
CA PHE A 338 -5.40 5.60 -22.64
C PHE A 338 -6.20 6.07 -21.42
N ALA A 339 -6.20 5.33 -20.32
CA ALA A 339 -7.05 5.60 -19.15
C ALA A 339 -6.49 6.72 -18.27
N THR A 340 -6.51 7.96 -18.77
CA THR A 340 -6.36 9.15 -17.93
C THR A 340 -7.61 9.35 -17.07
N THR A 341 -7.50 10.08 -15.96
CA THR A 341 -8.66 10.47 -15.11
C THR A 341 -9.79 11.09 -15.94
N LYS A 342 -9.45 11.88 -16.96
CA LYS A 342 -10.41 12.52 -17.87
C LYS A 342 -11.11 11.51 -18.80
N VAL A 343 -10.40 10.50 -19.29
CA VAL A 343 -10.97 9.42 -20.13
C VAL A 343 -11.88 8.51 -19.30
N ARG A 344 -11.47 8.16 -18.08
CA ARG A 344 -12.34 7.41 -17.14
C ARG A 344 -13.58 8.23 -16.78
N GLY A 345 -13.45 9.49 -16.39
CA GLY A 345 -14.59 10.37 -16.08
C GLY A 345 -15.56 10.52 -17.27
N SER A 346 -15.03 10.66 -18.49
CA SER A 346 -15.85 10.73 -19.71
C SER A 346 -16.57 9.41 -20.02
N THR A 347 -15.89 8.27 -19.84
CA THR A 347 -16.51 6.94 -20.01
C THR A 347 -17.57 6.70 -18.94
N GLN A 348 -17.26 7.02 -17.69
CA GLN A 348 -18.17 6.89 -16.56
C GLN A 348 -19.42 7.73 -16.77
N ALA A 349 -19.30 8.95 -17.31
CA ALA A 349 -20.47 9.78 -17.59
C ALA A 349 -21.43 9.13 -18.61
N VAL A 350 -20.91 8.44 -19.62
CA VAL A 350 -21.71 7.67 -20.60
C VAL A 350 -22.31 6.43 -19.95
N PHE A 351 -21.48 5.59 -19.33
CA PHE A 351 -21.87 4.37 -18.63
C PHE A 351 -22.95 4.65 -17.56
N ALA A 352 -22.71 5.63 -16.69
CA ALA A 352 -23.62 5.96 -15.60
C ALA A 352 -24.99 6.44 -16.09
N ARG A 353 -25.02 7.22 -17.18
CA ARG A 353 -26.28 7.64 -17.78
C ARG A 353 -27.08 6.44 -18.29
N MET A 354 -26.43 5.51 -18.98
CA MET A 354 -27.08 4.31 -19.49
C MET A 354 -27.61 3.43 -18.36
N VAL A 355 -26.77 3.12 -17.37
CA VAL A 355 -27.13 2.28 -16.21
C VAL A 355 -28.27 2.92 -15.42
N LYS A 356 -28.14 4.18 -15.00
CA LYS A 356 -29.19 4.85 -14.20
C LYS A 356 -30.52 4.95 -14.96
N SER A 357 -30.47 5.23 -16.26
CA SER A 357 -31.68 5.25 -17.09
C SER A 357 -32.31 3.86 -17.24
N ASN A 358 -31.48 2.82 -17.39
CA ASN A 358 -31.93 1.43 -17.44
C ASN A 358 -32.64 0.97 -16.15
N PHE A 359 -32.35 1.59 -15.01
CA PHE A 359 -33.06 1.34 -13.74
C PHE A 359 -34.11 2.41 -13.40
N GLY A 360 -34.50 3.25 -14.37
CA GLY A 360 -35.51 4.29 -14.16
C GLY A 360 -35.12 5.33 -13.11
N TRP A 361 -33.81 5.59 -12.96
CA TRP A 361 -33.22 6.48 -11.95
C TRP A 361 -33.60 6.08 -10.53
N ARG A 362 -33.52 4.79 -10.23
CA ARG A 362 -33.73 4.24 -8.89
C ARG A 362 -32.66 3.22 -8.53
N CYS A 363 -32.28 3.20 -7.26
CA CYS A 363 -31.46 2.13 -6.70
C CYS A 363 -32.19 0.79 -6.87
N ALA A 364 -31.51 -0.19 -7.45
CA ALA A 364 -32.06 -1.51 -7.74
C ALA A 364 -32.30 -2.34 -6.46
N VAL A 365 -31.69 -1.97 -5.33
CA VAL A 365 -31.85 -2.66 -4.03
C VAL A 365 -32.85 -1.94 -3.13
N THR A 366 -32.67 -0.63 -2.92
CA THR A 366 -33.44 0.14 -1.93
C THR A 366 -34.60 0.95 -2.53
N GLY A 367 -34.66 1.09 -3.86
CA GLY A 367 -35.67 1.88 -4.55
C GLY A 367 -35.53 3.40 -4.41
N ILE A 368 -34.49 3.90 -3.72
CA ILE A 368 -34.16 5.33 -3.61
C ILE A 368 -34.10 5.94 -5.00
N GLY A 369 -34.79 7.08 -5.22
CA GLY A 369 -34.85 7.76 -6.52
C GLY A 369 -34.24 9.16 -6.53
N THR A 370 -33.67 9.61 -5.41
CA THR A 370 -32.99 10.91 -5.30
C THR A 370 -31.64 10.81 -5.99
N LYS A 371 -31.43 11.59 -7.07
CA LYS A 371 -30.31 11.41 -8.02
C LYS A 371 -28.94 11.54 -7.38
N GLU A 372 -28.81 12.42 -6.39
CA GLU A 372 -27.59 12.71 -5.65
C GLU A 372 -27.09 11.50 -4.84
N PHE A 373 -27.97 10.53 -4.57
CA PHE A 373 -27.66 9.30 -3.88
C PHE A 373 -27.46 8.11 -4.81
N LEU A 374 -27.54 8.27 -6.13
CA LEU A 374 -27.42 7.17 -7.08
C LEU A 374 -26.01 7.10 -7.66
N VAL A 375 -25.48 5.87 -7.74
CA VAL A 375 -24.21 5.51 -8.36
C VAL A 375 -24.48 4.40 -9.36
N ALA A 376 -23.91 4.50 -10.55
CA ALA A 376 -23.83 3.38 -11.48
C ALA A 376 -22.61 2.54 -11.12
N SER A 377 -22.87 1.48 -10.37
CA SER A 377 -21.84 0.59 -9.83
C SER A 377 -21.46 -0.49 -10.83
N HIS A 378 -20.18 -0.70 -11.05
CA HIS A 378 -19.64 -1.75 -11.90
C HIS A 378 -19.71 -3.13 -11.21
N ILE A 379 -20.17 -4.14 -11.94
CA ILE A 379 -20.13 -5.53 -11.49
C ILE A 379 -18.69 -6.05 -11.52
N ILE A 380 -18.06 -6.07 -12.70
CA ILE A 380 -16.61 -6.26 -12.81
C ILE A 380 -15.97 -4.90 -12.66
N PRO A 381 -15.10 -4.69 -11.65
CA PRO A 381 -14.47 -3.40 -11.41
C PRO A 381 -13.73 -2.89 -12.64
N TRP A 382 -13.72 -1.58 -12.83
CA TRP A 382 -13.10 -0.89 -13.97
C TRP A 382 -11.67 -1.39 -14.25
N SER A 383 -10.88 -1.63 -13.20
CA SER A 383 -9.49 -2.08 -13.28
C SER A 383 -9.30 -3.53 -13.77
N LYS A 384 -10.36 -4.35 -13.82
CA LYS A 384 -10.25 -5.81 -13.99
C LYS A 384 -10.57 -6.33 -15.39
N ASP A 385 -11.23 -5.53 -16.22
CA ASP A 385 -11.56 -5.92 -17.58
C ASP A 385 -11.81 -4.69 -18.44
N ASP A 386 -10.88 -4.42 -19.37
CA ASP A 386 -10.94 -3.26 -20.24
C ASP A 386 -11.99 -3.36 -21.35
N GLN A 387 -12.55 -4.55 -21.60
CA GLN A 387 -13.52 -4.80 -22.67
C GLN A 387 -14.96 -4.46 -22.29
N VAL A 388 -15.26 -4.38 -20.99
CA VAL A 388 -16.63 -4.21 -20.46
C VAL A 388 -16.83 -2.90 -19.68
N ARG A 389 -15.88 -1.97 -19.81
CA ARG A 389 -15.83 -0.69 -19.07
C ARG A 389 -16.99 0.26 -19.36
N ALA A 390 -17.54 0.22 -20.58
CA ALA A 390 -18.71 1.00 -20.95
C ALA A 390 -19.96 0.14 -21.13
N ASP A 391 -19.91 -1.15 -20.81
CA ASP A 391 -20.99 -2.10 -21.08
C ASP A 391 -22.09 -1.98 -20.01
N PRO A 392 -23.32 -1.55 -20.35
CA PRO A 392 -24.38 -1.37 -19.37
C PRO A 392 -24.82 -2.66 -18.65
N SER A 393 -24.57 -3.85 -19.22
CA SER A 393 -24.82 -5.12 -18.54
C SER A 393 -23.77 -5.43 -17.46
N ASN A 394 -22.65 -4.69 -17.45
CA ASN A 394 -21.67 -4.66 -16.37
C ASN A 394 -22.05 -3.64 -15.26
N GLY A 395 -23.25 -3.07 -15.28
CA GLY A 395 -23.64 -2.00 -14.36
C GLY A 395 -24.94 -2.27 -13.60
N ILE A 396 -24.98 -1.81 -12.34
CA ILE A 396 -26.19 -1.81 -11.50
C ILE A 396 -26.34 -0.41 -10.89
N CYS A 397 -27.54 0.16 -10.97
CA CYS A 397 -27.82 1.43 -10.30
C CYS A 397 -28.01 1.16 -8.80
N LEU A 398 -27.09 1.62 -7.96
CA LEU A 398 -27.12 1.45 -6.51
C LEU A 398 -27.22 2.80 -5.80
N SER A 399 -27.68 2.80 -4.55
CA SER A 399 -27.58 3.97 -3.68
C SER A 399 -26.19 4.05 -3.06
N THR A 400 -25.66 5.22 -2.73
CA THR A 400 -24.30 5.44 -2.19
C THR A 400 -23.88 4.45 -1.11
N PHE A 401 -24.76 4.14 -0.14
CA PHE A 401 -24.47 3.16 0.91
C PHE A 401 -24.33 1.73 0.36
N VAL A 402 -25.24 1.32 -0.52
CA VAL A 402 -25.26 -0.03 -1.13
C VAL A 402 -24.11 -0.19 -2.10
N ASP A 403 -23.81 0.84 -2.89
CA ASP A 403 -22.63 0.91 -3.75
C ASP A 403 -21.36 0.73 -2.93
N ARG A 404 -21.19 1.51 -1.86
CA ARG A 404 -20.03 1.38 -0.98
C ARG A 404 -19.90 -0.03 -0.40
N ALA A 405 -21.00 -0.60 0.11
CA ALA A 405 -21.00 -1.96 0.64
C ALA A 405 -20.65 -3.01 -0.43
N PHE A 406 -21.14 -2.82 -1.65
CA PHE A 406 -20.88 -3.72 -2.77
C PHE A 406 -19.44 -3.63 -3.28
N ASP A 407 -18.93 -2.41 -3.47
CA ASP A 407 -17.60 -2.14 -4.00
C ASP A 407 -16.49 -2.61 -3.04
N THR A 408 -16.68 -2.34 -1.75
CA THR A 408 -15.74 -2.78 -0.69
C THR A 408 -15.93 -4.24 -0.25
N GLY A 409 -16.88 -4.96 -0.85
CA GLY A 409 -17.08 -6.39 -0.64
C GLY A 409 -17.69 -6.75 0.72
N TYR A 410 -18.45 -5.86 1.35
CA TYR A 410 -19.33 -6.18 2.49
C TYR A 410 -20.67 -6.76 2.02
N LEU A 411 -21.07 -6.45 0.79
CA LEU A 411 -22.26 -6.95 0.12
C LEU A 411 -21.85 -7.60 -1.21
N THR A 412 -22.35 -8.78 -1.49
CA THR A 412 -22.25 -9.41 -2.81
C THR A 412 -23.63 -9.47 -3.44
N ILE A 413 -23.70 -9.42 -4.77
CA ILE A 413 -24.92 -9.70 -5.54
C ILE A 413 -24.69 -11.02 -6.25
N THR A 414 -25.56 -12.00 -6.01
CA THR A 414 -25.45 -13.33 -6.57
C THR A 414 -25.95 -13.36 -8.02
N PRO A 415 -25.61 -14.40 -8.81
CA PRO A 415 -26.05 -14.50 -10.21
C PRO A 415 -27.58 -14.60 -10.39
N ASP A 416 -28.32 -14.97 -9.36
CA ASP A 416 -29.79 -14.93 -9.28
C ASP A 416 -30.35 -13.56 -8.85
N LEU A 417 -29.49 -12.54 -8.84
CA LEU A 417 -29.82 -11.14 -8.53
C LEU A 417 -30.36 -10.96 -7.11
N ARG A 418 -29.73 -11.63 -6.14
CA ARG A 418 -30.01 -11.42 -4.71
C ARG A 418 -28.81 -10.81 -4.00
N THR A 419 -29.07 -9.90 -3.07
CA THR A 419 -28.03 -9.36 -2.19
C THR A 419 -27.66 -10.39 -1.11
N LYS A 420 -26.38 -10.47 -0.77
CA LYS A 420 -25.86 -11.29 0.33
C LYS A 420 -24.79 -10.51 1.09
N VAL A 421 -25.03 -10.26 2.37
CA VAL A 421 -24.05 -9.60 3.25
C VAL A 421 -22.99 -10.61 3.68
N ARG A 422 -21.72 -10.18 3.65
CA ARG A 422 -20.56 -10.92 4.16
C ARG A 422 -20.33 -10.58 5.63
N TRP A 423 -21.13 -11.20 6.50
CA TRP A 423 -21.14 -10.91 7.94
C TRP A 423 -19.78 -11.07 8.63
N GLU A 424 -18.89 -11.91 8.10
CA GLU A 424 -17.52 -12.08 8.54
C GLU A 424 -16.66 -10.81 8.39
N ARG A 425 -16.99 -9.94 7.42
CA ARG A 425 -16.28 -8.66 7.20
C ARG A 425 -16.79 -7.54 8.10
N VAL A 426 -18.03 -7.65 8.61
CA VAL A 426 -18.66 -6.64 9.46
C VAL A 426 -18.06 -6.62 10.87
N GLY A 427 -17.65 -7.78 11.40
CA GLY A 427 -17.06 -7.88 12.74
C GLY A 427 -18.01 -7.42 13.85
N GLU A 428 -17.51 -6.64 14.81
CA GLU A 428 -18.25 -6.14 15.98
C GLU A 428 -18.88 -4.75 15.77
N ASP A 429 -19.04 -4.28 14.52
CA ASP A 429 -19.69 -3.00 14.20
C ASP A 429 -21.22 -3.14 14.15
N ASP A 430 -21.87 -3.03 15.32
CA ASP A 430 -23.33 -3.15 15.46
C ASP A 430 -24.13 -2.11 14.64
N PRO A 431 -23.76 -0.81 14.60
CA PRO A 431 -24.43 0.16 13.74
C PRO A 431 -24.38 -0.22 12.25
N LEU A 432 -23.23 -0.65 11.75
CA LEU A 432 -23.11 -1.10 10.36
C LEU A 432 -23.94 -2.36 10.11
N ARG A 433 -23.95 -3.29 11.06
CA ARG A 433 -24.76 -4.51 11.00
C ARG A 433 -26.24 -4.20 10.86
N GLU A 434 -26.78 -3.27 11.63
CA GLU A 434 -28.20 -2.85 11.55
C GLU A 434 -28.57 -2.30 10.18
N GLU A 435 -27.68 -1.50 9.56
CA GLU A 435 -27.92 -0.97 8.22
C GLU A 435 -27.82 -2.04 7.14
N LEU A 436 -26.79 -2.89 7.19
CA LEU A 436 -26.59 -3.98 6.22
C LEU A 436 -27.70 -5.03 6.29
N GLN A 437 -28.26 -5.30 7.48
CA GLN A 437 -29.36 -6.25 7.65
C GLN A 437 -30.60 -5.86 6.85
N ARG A 438 -30.85 -4.56 6.65
CA ARG A 438 -32.00 -4.07 5.87
C ARG A 438 -31.87 -4.35 4.38
N ILE A 439 -30.67 -4.66 3.91
CA ILE A 439 -30.35 -4.90 2.50
C ILE A 439 -29.81 -6.31 2.25
N ASP A 440 -29.87 -7.21 3.22
CA ASP A 440 -29.52 -8.62 3.04
C ASP A 440 -30.69 -9.42 2.45
N ASP A 441 -30.38 -10.40 1.60
CA ASP A 441 -31.33 -11.30 0.93
C ASP A 441 -32.48 -10.61 0.18
N LEU A 442 -32.24 -9.40 -0.33
CA LEU A 442 -33.20 -8.68 -1.15
C LEU A 442 -33.05 -9.06 -2.62
N GLN A 443 -34.18 -9.12 -3.32
CA GLN A 443 -34.19 -9.24 -4.77
C GLN A 443 -33.78 -7.90 -5.40
N VAL A 444 -32.73 -7.91 -6.19
CA VAL A 444 -32.33 -6.76 -7.02
C VAL A 444 -33.35 -6.59 -8.14
N ALA A 445 -33.82 -5.36 -8.33
CA ALA A 445 -34.75 -5.02 -9.40
C ALA A 445 -34.15 -5.33 -10.78
N ALA A 446 -35.00 -5.75 -11.72
CA ALA A 446 -34.60 -5.98 -13.10
C ALA A 446 -34.33 -4.65 -13.82
N GLY A 447 -33.36 -4.65 -14.75
CA GLY A 447 -33.17 -3.54 -15.68
C GLY A 447 -34.33 -3.45 -16.68
N LEU A 448 -34.63 -2.27 -17.20
CA LEU A 448 -35.72 -2.04 -18.14
C LEU A 448 -35.41 -2.55 -19.55
N ALA A 449 -34.16 -2.40 -20.00
CA ALA A 449 -33.71 -2.77 -21.34
C ALA A 449 -32.61 -3.84 -21.32
N VAL A 450 -31.67 -3.72 -20.38
CA VAL A 450 -30.51 -4.63 -20.24
C VAL A 450 -30.49 -5.18 -18.82
N GLN A 451 -30.38 -6.50 -18.67
CA GLN A 451 -30.21 -7.11 -17.34
C GLN A 451 -28.73 -7.10 -16.92
N PRO A 452 -28.43 -6.97 -15.62
CA PRO A 452 -27.10 -7.27 -15.10
C PRO A 452 -26.68 -8.69 -15.50
N ASP A 453 -25.47 -8.84 -16.04
CA ASP A 453 -25.00 -10.12 -16.59
C ASP A 453 -24.62 -11.11 -15.46
N PRO A 454 -25.30 -12.27 -15.35
CA PRO A 454 -25.00 -13.29 -14.33
C PRO A 454 -23.58 -13.88 -14.45
N SER A 455 -22.96 -13.86 -15.63
CA SER A 455 -21.58 -14.30 -15.82
C SER A 455 -20.58 -13.32 -15.20
N LYS A 456 -20.85 -12.01 -15.29
CA LYS A 456 -20.04 -10.96 -14.67
C LYS A 456 -20.14 -10.98 -13.16
N LEU A 457 -21.34 -11.26 -12.62
CA LEU A 457 -21.55 -11.45 -11.18
C LEU A 457 -20.78 -12.67 -10.65
N ARG A 458 -20.75 -13.78 -11.40
CA ARG A 458 -19.89 -14.94 -11.07
C ARG A 458 -18.41 -14.56 -11.07
N ARG A 459 -17.95 -13.88 -12.12
CA ARG A 459 -16.55 -13.43 -12.22
C ARG A 459 -16.17 -12.47 -11.09
N ARG A 460 -17.06 -11.56 -10.67
CA ARG A 460 -16.83 -10.70 -9.50
C ARG A 460 -16.57 -11.53 -8.23
N ALA A 461 -17.38 -12.56 -8.00
CA ALA A 461 -17.19 -13.44 -6.85
C ALA A 461 -15.86 -14.21 -6.91
N GLU A 462 -15.44 -14.67 -8.10
CA GLU A 462 -14.14 -15.32 -8.32
C GLU A 462 -12.96 -14.37 -8.06
N LEU A 463 -13.13 -13.07 -8.30
CA LEU A 463 -12.14 -12.02 -8.00
C LEU A 463 -12.04 -11.70 -6.49
N GLY A 464 -12.86 -12.33 -5.64
CA GLY A 464 -12.79 -12.19 -4.18
C GLY A 464 -13.64 -11.05 -3.58
N TYR A 465 -14.58 -10.50 -4.34
CA TYR A 465 -15.51 -9.45 -3.91
C TYR A 465 -16.82 -10.01 -3.36
#